data_AF-A0A0G0Q2N9-F1
#
_entry.id   AF-A0A0G0Q2N9-F1
#
_cell.length_a   1.000
_cell.length_b   1.000
_cell.length_c   1.000
_cell.angle_alpha   90.00
_cell.angle_beta   90.00
_cell.angle_gamma   90.00
#
_symmetry.space_group_name_H-M   'P 1'
#
loop_
_entity.id
_entity.type
_entity.pdbx_description
1 polymer ?
#
loop_
_entity_poly.entity_id
_entity_poly.type
_entity_poly.pdbx_seq_one_letter_code
_entity_poly.pdbx_strand_id
1 'polypeptide(L)'
;MFYVICSTLHVLSYPMLKTLSFHPKLAAVLDLFINLVMLWWVKQFNSWWLVGIWLVFRFAIWLAFMYLVYYPAEMSRWKHLASLVVMTLGSLSFLLFIEWNLAWYLFGALFCFFSFFSFWLLPASSVSLSTFLKPHLRWRFIMSVIGLAGVFEGVGAIISFQIAPAVSSWVWLILASLISALIAGWWWLEYGAQINKRFWLWVGFWFIMILELLWVIELLPLGYLVSSLIVTWCWYVIWLLARFNLAQEGINWRKQLWFLGFNAVLFPLFLIFVVRWK
;
A
#
# COMPACT_ATOMS: atom_id res chain seq x y z
N MET A 1 39.80 35.30 -7.62
CA MET A 1 40.48 34.99 -6.35
C MET A 1 39.89 33.68 -5.84
N PHE A 2 40.65 32.60 -6.05
CA PHE A 2 40.60 31.24 -5.48
C PHE A 2 39.28 30.66 -4.96
N TYR A 3 38.73 29.67 -5.68
CA TYR A 3 38.53 28.28 -5.19
C TYR A 3 38.22 27.37 -6.39
N VAL A 4 39.27 27.07 -7.16
CA VAL A 4 39.41 25.83 -7.93
C VAL A 4 40.48 25.08 -7.17
N ILE A 5 40.16 23.91 -6.57
CA ILE A 5 41.10 22.83 -6.19
C ILE A 5 40.30 21.67 -5.54
N CYS A 6 40.57 20.47 -6.04
CA CYS A 6 40.40 19.14 -5.42
C CYS A 6 38.99 18.61 -5.09
N SER A 7 38.40 17.89 -6.04
CA SER A 7 37.70 16.63 -5.73
C SER A 7 38.06 15.54 -6.74
N THR A 8 39.36 15.28 -6.89
CA THR A 8 39.89 14.08 -7.54
C THR A 8 40.57 13.24 -6.47
N LEU A 9 39.82 12.36 -5.80
CA LEU A 9 40.36 11.17 -5.11
C LEU A 9 39.24 10.28 -4.55
N HIS A 10 39.44 8.98 -4.73
CA HIS A 10 38.58 7.85 -4.37
C HIS A 10 37.33 7.58 -5.22
N VAL A 11 37.57 7.38 -6.53
CA VAL A 11 36.84 6.32 -7.24
C VAL A 11 37.36 4.98 -6.68
N LEU A 12 36.74 4.51 -5.60
CA LEU A 12 36.90 3.13 -5.15
C LEU A 12 36.26 2.25 -6.22
N SER A 13 37.12 1.65 -7.04
CA SER A 13 36.79 0.63 -8.02
C SER A 13 36.17 -0.57 -7.30
N TYR A 14 34.86 -0.53 -7.06
CA TYR A 14 34.10 -1.74 -6.79
C TYR A 14 34.29 -2.68 -7.99
N PRO A 15 34.49 -3.98 -7.77
CA PRO A 15 34.58 -4.94 -8.87
C PRO A 15 33.31 -4.78 -9.71
N MET A 16 33.49 -4.28 -10.93
CA MET A 16 32.49 -4.35 -12.00
C MET A 16 32.33 -5.83 -12.36
N LEU A 17 31.68 -6.60 -11.49
CA LEU A 17 30.77 -7.60 -11.98
C LEU A 17 29.83 -6.82 -12.88
N LYS A 18 29.99 -6.98 -14.20
CA LYS A 18 28.96 -6.65 -15.17
C LYS A 18 27.72 -7.41 -14.70
N THR A 19 26.95 -6.75 -13.85
CA THR A 19 25.71 -7.26 -13.31
C THR A 19 24.86 -7.47 -14.54
N LEU A 20 24.55 -8.73 -14.82
CA LEU A 20 23.48 -9.11 -15.74
C LEU A 20 22.23 -8.43 -15.18
N SER A 21 21.97 -7.21 -15.63
CA SER A 21 20.85 -6.42 -15.16
C SER A 21 19.61 -7.02 -15.78
N PHE A 22 18.88 -7.76 -14.97
CA PHE A 22 17.64 -8.39 -15.39
C PHE A 22 16.66 -7.29 -15.78
N HIS A 23 16.08 -7.39 -16.99
CA HIS A 23 15.21 -6.35 -17.51
C HIS A 23 13.94 -6.25 -16.62
N PRO A 24 13.53 -5.06 -16.11
CA PRO A 24 12.41 -4.96 -15.17
C PRO A 24 11.10 -5.54 -15.69
N LYS A 25 10.81 -5.36 -17.00
CA LYS A 25 9.66 -5.98 -17.66
C LYS A 25 9.67 -7.51 -17.63
N LEU A 26 10.85 -8.14 -17.69
CA LEU A 26 10.96 -9.59 -17.58
C LEU A 26 10.66 -10.03 -16.13
N ALA A 27 11.12 -9.26 -15.13
CA ALA A 27 10.74 -9.50 -13.74
C ALA A 27 9.23 -9.37 -13.53
N ALA A 28 8.58 -8.38 -14.14
CA ALA A 28 7.13 -8.24 -14.10
C ALA A 28 6.42 -9.48 -14.65
N VAL A 29 6.82 -9.96 -15.83
CA VAL A 29 6.21 -11.17 -16.45
C VAL A 29 6.45 -12.42 -15.60
N LEU A 30 7.66 -12.62 -15.08
CA LEU A 30 7.91 -13.74 -14.16
C LEU A 30 7.09 -13.62 -12.87
N ASP A 31 6.99 -12.42 -12.31
CA ASP A 31 6.20 -12.17 -11.11
C ASP A 31 4.72 -12.50 -11.33
N LEU A 32 4.16 -12.23 -12.52
CA LEU A 32 2.80 -12.63 -12.88
C LEU A 32 2.61 -14.15 -12.78
N PHE A 33 3.49 -14.94 -13.40
CA PHE A 33 3.40 -16.40 -13.35
C PHE A 33 3.56 -16.93 -11.92
N ILE A 34 4.51 -16.37 -11.17
CA ILE A 34 4.69 -16.70 -9.75
C ILE A 34 3.42 -16.38 -8.97
N ASN A 35 2.80 -15.21 -9.18
CA ASN A 35 1.57 -14.84 -8.52
C ASN A 35 0.43 -15.82 -8.82
N LEU A 36 0.31 -16.30 -10.06
CA LEU A 36 -0.70 -17.31 -10.40
C LEU A 36 -0.48 -18.63 -9.64
N VAL A 37 0.76 -19.10 -9.54
CA VAL A 37 1.12 -20.28 -8.73
C VAL A 37 0.83 -20.02 -7.25
N MET A 38 1.16 -18.84 -6.75
CA MET A 38 0.92 -18.49 -5.35
C MET A 38 -0.57 -18.36 -5.03
N LEU A 39 -1.40 -17.85 -5.94
CA LEU A 39 -2.86 -17.84 -5.80
C LEU A 39 -3.45 -19.26 -5.78
N TRP A 40 -2.92 -20.17 -6.60
CA TRP A 40 -3.30 -21.57 -6.53
C TRP A 40 -2.92 -22.19 -5.18
N TRP A 41 -1.74 -21.85 -4.63
CA TRP A 41 -1.29 -22.31 -3.32
C TRP A 41 -2.19 -21.80 -2.17
N VAL A 42 -2.67 -20.55 -2.23
CA VAL A 42 -3.59 -20.01 -1.20
C VAL A 42 -4.85 -20.89 -1.02
N LYS A 43 -5.38 -21.46 -2.11
CA LYS A 43 -6.55 -22.36 -2.04
C LYS A 43 -6.29 -23.67 -1.30
N GLN A 44 -5.03 -24.03 -1.08
CA GLN A 44 -4.62 -25.26 -0.40
C GLN A 44 -4.32 -25.05 1.09
N PHE A 45 -4.62 -23.86 1.63
CA PHE A 45 -4.36 -23.56 3.03
C PHE A 45 -5.30 -24.33 3.95
N ASN A 46 -4.72 -25.28 4.68
CA ASN A 46 -5.42 -26.03 5.72
C ASN A 46 -4.98 -25.60 7.15
N SER A 47 -4.02 -24.68 7.26
CA SER A 47 -3.44 -24.27 8.54
C SER A 47 -2.82 -22.87 8.50
N TRP A 48 -2.79 -22.20 9.65
CA TRP A 48 -2.25 -20.83 9.77
C TRP A 48 -0.73 -20.74 9.53
N TRP A 49 0.04 -21.80 9.81
CA TRP A 49 1.49 -21.77 9.56
C TRP A 49 1.84 -21.74 8.06
N LEU A 50 0.97 -22.28 7.20
CA LEU A 50 1.14 -22.20 5.74
C LEU A 50 1.07 -20.75 5.24
N VAL A 51 0.26 -19.90 5.88
CA VAL A 51 0.22 -18.45 5.60
C VAL A 51 1.59 -17.82 5.84
N GLY A 52 2.24 -18.17 6.96
CA GLY A 52 3.59 -17.69 7.30
C GLY A 52 4.63 -18.12 6.29
N ILE A 53 4.64 -19.40 5.88
CA ILE A 53 5.56 -19.91 4.85
C ILE A 53 5.33 -19.23 3.51
N TRP A 54 4.06 -19.07 3.12
CA TRP A 54 3.70 -18.39 1.88
C TRP A 54 4.22 -16.96 1.84
N LEU A 55 4.11 -16.22 2.96
CA LEU A 55 4.65 -14.87 3.09
C LEU A 55 6.19 -14.83 3.02
N VAL A 56 6.87 -15.74 3.72
CA VAL A 56 8.34 -15.84 3.68
C VAL A 56 8.82 -16.14 2.27
N PHE A 57 8.16 -17.09 1.58
CA PHE A 57 8.48 -17.43 0.20
C PHE A 57 8.28 -16.24 -0.74
N ARG A 58 7.15 -15.53 -0.62
CA ARG A 58 6.88 -14.32 -1.40
C ARG A 58 7.96 -13.26 -1.19
N PHE A 59 8.31 -13.02 0.07
CA PHE A 59 9.32 -12.04 0.44
C PHE A 59 10.70 -12.38 -0.14
N ALA A 60 11.10 -13.65 -0.08
CA ALA A 60 12.36 -14.13 -0.66
C ALA A 60 12.42 -13.92 -2.19
N ILE A 61 11.33 -14.19 -2.91
CA ILE A 61 11.24 -13.95 -4.36
C ILE A 61 11.45 -12.46 -4.67
N TRP A 62 10.82 -11.56 -3.92
CA TRP A 62 11.03 -10.14 -4.15
C TRP A 62 12.44 -9.69 -3.83
N LEU A 63 13.05 -10.18 -2.76
CA LEU A 63 14.47 -9.89 -2.50
C LEU A 63 15.35 -10.33 -3.66
N ALA A 64 15.08 -11.50 -4.25
CA ALA A 64 15.78 -11.95 -5.45
C ALA A 64 15.55 -11.00 -6.64
N PHE A 65 14.30 -10.57 -6.92
CA PHE A 65 14.04 -9.58 -7.96
C PHE A 65 14.68 -8.22 -7.70
N MET A 66 14.67 -7.73 -6.46
CA MET A 66 15.32 -6.47 -6.06
C MET A 66 16.84 -6.52 -6.20
N TYR A 67 17.43 -7.71 -6.10
CA TYR A 67 18.85 -7.93 -6.31
C TYR A 67 19.20 -7.98 -7.81
N LEU A 68 18.36 -8.63 -8.62
CA LEU A 68 18.61 -8.87 -10.05
C LEU A 68 18.23 -7.68 -10.96
N VAL A 69 17.20 -6.91 -10.60
CA VAL A 69 16.67 -5.80 -11.41
C VAL A 69 17.46 -4.52 -11.15
N TYR A 70 17.68 -3.73 -12.20
CA TYR A 70 18.28 -2.41 -12.09
C TYR A 70 17.37 -1.43 -11.32
N TYR A 71 17.94 -0.75 -10.32
CA TYR A 71 17.27 0.33 -9.58
C TYR A 71 18.08 1.63 -9.71
N PRO A 72 17.47 2.72 -10.21
CA PRO A 72 18.08 4.05 -10.21
C PRO A 72 18.38 4.51 -8.78
N ALA A 73 19.44 5.31 -8.60
CA ALA A 73 19.84 5.83 -7.29
C ALA A 73 18.75 6.69 -6.61
N GLU A 74 17.92 7.38 -7.39
CA GLU A 74 16.80 8.20 -6.90
C GLU A 74 15.65 7.35 -6.34
N MET A 75 15.58 6.07 -6.68
CA MET A 75 14.51 5.16 -6.29
C MET A 75 14.99 4.18 -5.22
N SER A 76 14.51 4.35 -4.00
CA SER A 76 14.85 3.43 -2.90
C SER A 76 14.16 2.07 -3.08
N ARG A 77 14.98 1.01 -3.15
CA ARG A 77 14.54 -0.40 -3.20
C ARG A 77 13.66 -0.76 -2.00
N TRP A 78 14.05 -0.32 -0.81
CA TRP A 78 13.34 -0.61 0.44
C TRP A 78 11.94 0.00 0.46
N LYS A 79 11.79 1.20 -0.10
CA LYS A 79 10.48 1.86 -0.20
C LYS A 79 9.54 1.13 -1.16
N HIS A 80 10.07 0.55 -2.24
CA HIS A 80 9.28 -0.30 -3.13
C HIS A 80 8.92 -1.64 -2.46
N LEU A 81 9.88 -2.29 -1.79
CA LEU A 81 9.65 -3.52 -1.04
C LEU A 81 8.59 -3.32 0.05
N ALA A 82 8.64 -2.23 0.80
CA ALA A 82 7.65 -1.91 1.82
C ALA A 82 6.23 -1.78 1.22
N SER A 83 6.08 -1.11 0.07
CA SER A 83 4.77 -1.03 -0.60
C SER A 83 4.27 -2.38 -1.11
N LEU A 84 5.17 -3.25 -1.58
CA LEU A 84 4.85 -4.62 -1.97
C LEU A 84 4.36 -5.44 -0.76
N VAL A 85 5.09 -5.39 0.36
CA VAL A 85 4.72 -6.09 1.60
C VAL A 85 3.35 -5.63 2.09
N VAL A 86 3.10 -4.31 2.18
CA VAL A 86 1.81 -3.77 2.61
C VAL A 86 0.68 -4.24 1.68
N MET A 87 0.88 -4.17 0.37
CA MET A 87 -0.09 -4.64 -0.62
C MET A 87 -0.39 -6.13 -0.47
N THR A 88 0.65 -6.96 -0.28
CA THR A 88 0.48 -8.41 -0.18
C THR A 88 -0.18 -8.81 1.11
N LEU A 89 0.16 -8.19 2.25
CA LEU A 89 -0.51 -8.47 3.51
C LEU A 89 -2.00 -8.16 3.40
N GLY A 90 -2.37 -6.99 2.87
CA GLY A 90 -3.77 -6.65 2.66
C GLY A 90 -4.48 -7.54 1.63
N SER A 91 -3.85 -7.80 0.49
CA SER A 91 -4.45 -8.67 -0.54
C SER A 91 -4.63 -10.09 -0.02
N LEU A 92 -3.70 -10.57 0.80
CA LEU A 92 -3.81 -11.88 1.44
C LEU A 92 -4.98 -11.91 2.43
N SER A 93 -5.19 -10.86 3.23
CA SER A 93 -6.39 -10.75 4.07
C SER A 93 -7.67 -10.93 3.24
N PHE A 94 -7.81 -10.21 2.12
CA PHE A 94 -8.95 -10.36 1.22
C PHE A 94 -9.09 -11.80 0.71
N LEU A 95 -7.99 -12.42 0.28
CA LEU A 95 -8.02 -13.79 -0.26
C LEU A 95 -8.32 -14.86 0.80
N LEU A 96 -8.05 -14.59 2.08
CA LEU A 96 -8.31 -15.51 3.18
C LEU A 96 -9.74 -15.42 3.69
N PHE A 97 -10.32 -14.21 3.74
CA PHE A 97 -11.62 -14.00 4.39
C PHE A 97 -12.78 -13.84 3.41
N ILE A 98 -12.55 -13.51 2.14
CA ILE A 98 -13.64 -13.41 1.15
C ILE A 98 -14.21 -14.78 0.82
N GLU A 99 -15.49 -14.96 1.13
CA GLU A 99 -16.27 -16.15 0.78
C GLU A 99 -16.84 -16.10 -0.65
N TRP A 100 -17.07 -14.90 -1.19
CA TRP A 100 -17.70 -14.76 -2.51
C TRP A 100 -16.70 -15.06 -3.63
N ASN A 101 -16.88 -16.20 -4.32
CA ASN A 101 -16.00 -16.67 -5.40
C ASN A 101 -15.64 -15.58 -6.43
N LEU A 102 -16.61 -14.77 -6.88
CA LEU A 102 -16.33 -13.71 -7.86
C LEU A 102 -15.40 -12.64 -7.28
N ALA A 103 -15.65 -12.20 -6.04
CA ALA A 103 -14.77 -11.25 -5.36
C ALA A 103 -13.39 -11.88 -5.12
N TRP A 104 -13.31 -13.16 -4.78
CA TRP A 104 -12.03 -13.86 -4.62
C TRP A 104 -11.18 -13.80 -5.90
N TYR A 105 -11.78 -14.13 -7.06
CA TYR A 105 -11.08 -14.03 -8.34
C TYR A 105 -10.74 -12.59 -8.72
N LEU A 106 -11.62 -11.63 -8.41
CA LEU A 106 -11.37 -10.21 -8.65
C LEU A 106 -10.16 -9.71 -7.84
N PHE A 107 -10.12 -9.98 -6.54
CA PHE A 107 -8.99 -9.58 -5.69
C PHE A 107 -7.71 -10.36 -6.03
N GLY A 108 -7.81 -11.62 -6.45
CA GLY A 108 -6.68 -12.37 -7.00
C GLY A 108 -6.12 -11.73 -8.28
N ALA A 109 -7.00 -11.30 -9.19
CA ALA A 109 -6.60 -10.57 -10.39
C ALA A 109 -5.96 -9.21 -10.04
N LEU A 110 -6.52 -8.47 -9.08
CA LEU A 110 -5.93 -7.22 -8.58
C LEU A 110 -4.55 -7.47 -7.96
N PHE A 111 -4.38 -8.52 -7.15
CA PHE A 111 -3.10 -8.91 -6.58
C PHE A 111 -2.03 -9.13 -7.66
N CYS A 112 -2.35 -9.92 -8.69
CA CYS A 112 -1.47 -10.14 -9.84
C CYS A 112 -1.16 -8.83 -10.58
N PHE A 113 -2.18 -8.01 -10.83
CA PHE A 113 -2.08 -6.76 -11.57
C PHE A 113 -1.20 -5.74 -10.84
N PHE A 114 -1.43 -5.51 -9.55
CA PHE A 114 -0.66 -4.55 -8.76
C PHE A 114 0.82 -4.92 -8.65
N SER A 115 1.10 -6.21 -8.43
CA SER A 115 2.46 -6.70 -8.34
C SER A 115 3.18 -6.70 -9.70
N PHE A 116 2.50 -7.09 -10.79
CA PHE A 116 3.07 -7.01 -12.14
C PHE A 116 3.50 -5.58 -12.51
N PHE A 117 2.59 -4.62 -12.34
CA PHE A 117 2.87 -3.23 -12.73
C PHE A 117 3.88 -2.54 -11.82
N SER A 118 4.10 -3.04 -10.60
CA SER A 118 5.13 -2.49 -9.71
C SER A 118 6.54 -2.66 -10.30
N PHE A 119 6.82 -3.80 -10.95
CA PHE A 119 8.07 -4.03 -11.67
C PHE A 119 8.04 -3.48 -13.10
N TRP A 120 6.89 -3.49 -13.77
CA TRP A 120 6.76 -2.97 -15.13
C TRP A 120 7.05 -1.47 -15.24
N LEU A 121 6.64 -0.70 -14.23
CA LEU A 121 6.83 0.75 -14.17
C LEU A 121 8.24 1.17 -13.72
N LEU A 122 9.14 0.22 -13.45
CA LEU A 122 10.53 0.54 -13.17
C LEU A 122 11.25 0.94 -14.47
N PRO A 123 12.04 2.03 -14.46
CA PRO A 123 12.79 2.46 -15.63
C PRO A 123 13.90 1.45 -15.95
N ALA A 124 14.06 1.13 -17.25
CA ALA A 124 15.10 0.22 -17.72
C ALA A 124 16.47 0.91 -17.84
N SER A 125 16.49 2.24 -17.89
CA SER A 125 17.72 3.05 -17.99
C SER A 125 17.52 4.43 -17.34
N SER A 126 18.64 5.07 -16.97
CA SER A 126 18.65 6.44 -16.41
C SER A 126 18.01 7.47 -17.33
N VAL A 127 18.12 7.29 -18.65
CA VAL A 127 17.52 8.20 -19.67
C VAL A 127 15.98 8.22 -19.58
N SER A 128 15.37 7.12 -19.17
CA SER A 128 13.91 7.00 -19.05
C SER A 128 13.34 7.45 -17.71
N LEU A 129 14.19 7.85 -16.75
CA LEU A 129 13.83 8.05 -15.35
C LEU A 129 12.72 9.09 -15.14
N SER A 130 12.82 10.25 -15.80
CA SER A 130 11.86 11.35 -15.66
C SER A 130 10.44 10.96 -16.04
N THR A 131 10.28 10.09 -17.03
CA THR A 131 8.98 9.61 -17.51
C THR A 131 8.33 8.63 -16.53
N PHE A 132 9.11 7.77 -15.88
CA PHE A 132 8.59 6.67 -15.04
C PHE A 132 8.51 6.99 -13.54
N LEU A 133 9.26 7.99 -13.04
CA LEU A 133 9.34 8.29 -11.61
C LEU A 133 7.96 8.65 -11.00
N LYS A 134 7.23 9.56 -11.65
CA LYS A 134 5.93 10.06 -11.15
C LYS A 134 4.82 9.00 -11.24
N PRO A 135 4.65 8.26 -12.35
CA PRO A 135 3.73 7.11 -12.40
C PRO A 135 4.05 6.05 -11.34
N HIS A 136 5.32 5.68 -11.17
CA HIS A 136 5.71 4.66 -10.20
C HIS A 136 5.44 5.08 -8.75
N LEU A 137 5.68 6.35 -8.39
CA LEU A 137 5.33 6.88 -7.06
C LEU A 137 3.83 6.74 -6.78
N ARG A 138 2.98 7.13 -7.75
CA ARG A 138 1.53 7.01 -7.64
C ARG A 138 1.08 5.55 -7.55
N TRP A 139 1.75 4.66 -8.28
CA TRP A 139 1.47 3.23 -8.24
C TRP A 139 1.70 2.64 -6.86
N ARG A 140 2.89 2.89 -6.29
CA ARG A 140 3.24 2.46 -4.94
C ARG A 140 2.27 2.99 -3.90
N PHE A 141 1.76 4.21 -4.07
CA PHE A 141 0.75 4.77 -3.18
C PHE A 141 -0.57 4.00 -3.26
N ILE A 142 -1.08 3.74 -4.48
CA ILE A 142 -2.30 2.96 -4.68
C ILE A 142 -2.14 1.54 -4.10
N MET A 143 -0.99 0.91 -4.28
CA MET A 143 -0.67 -0.39 -3.67
C MET A 143 -0.79 -0.35 -2.14
N SER A 144 -0.28 0.70 -1.50
CA SER A 144 -0.43 0.88 -0.04
C SER A 144 -1.88 1.12 0.38
N VAL A 145 -2.66 1.86 -0.41
CA VAL A 145 -4.09 2.09 -0.14
C VAL A 145 -4.89 0.78 -0.21
N ILE A 146 -4.62 -0.07 -1.20
CA ILE A 146 -5.25 -1.38 -1.32
C ILE A 146 -4.79 -2.32 -0.21
N GLY A 147 -3.49 -2.28 0.13
CA GLY A 147 -2.97 -3.00 1.28
C GLY A 147 -3.67 -2.60 2.59
N LEU A 148 -3.91 -1.30 2.80
CA LEU A 148 -4.67 -0.81 3.95
C LEU A 148 -6.13 -1.29 3.95
N ALA A 149 -6.79 -1.32 2.78
CA ALA A 149 -8.14 -1.87 2.68
C ALA A 149 -8.21 -3.32 3.16
N GLY A 150 -7.22 -4.13 2.77
CA GLY A 150 -7.12 -5.50 3.23
C GLY A 150 -6.77 -5.62 4.71
N VAL A 151 -5.94 -4.73 5.26
CA VAL A 151 -5.67 -4.68 6.71
C VAL A 151 -6.94 -4.41 7.50
N PHE A 152 -7.76 -3.44 7.07
CA PHE A 152 -9.04 -3.14 7.74
C PHE A 152 -10.03 -4.30 7.61
N GLU A 153 -10.09 -4.94 6.44
CA GLU A 153 -10.90 -6.13 6.21
C GLU A 153 -10.48 -7.30 7.11
N GLY A 154 -9.18 -7.62 7.14
CA GLY A 154 -8.63 -8.68 7.98
C GLY A 154 -8.89 -8.44 9.47
N VAL A 155 -8.76 -7.21 9.95
CA VAL A 155 -9.11 -6.87 11.35
C VAL A 155 -10.61 -7.07 11.60
N GLY A 156 -11.47 -6.59 10.70
CA GLY A 156 -12.91 -6.79 10.79
C GLY A 156 -13.29 -8.28 10.81
N ALA A 157 -12.64 -9.10 9.99
CA ALA A 157 -12.85 -10.54 9.95
C ALA A 157 -12.34 -11.25 11.21
N ILE A 158 -11.15 -10.91 11.72
CA ILE A 158 -10.59 -11.47 12.97
C ILE A 158 -11.55 -11.23 14.14
N ILE A 159 -12.10 -10.02 14.25
CA ILE A 159 -13.06 -9.64 15.28
C ILE A 159 -14.38 -10.41 15.09
N SER A 160 -14.94 -10.38 13.87
CA SER A 160 -16.25 -10.98 13.57
C SER A 160 -16.27 -12.50 13.75
N PHE A 161 -15.22 -13.19 13.32
CA PHE A 161 -15.09 -14.64 13.43
C PHE A 161 -14.48 -15.11 14.75
N GLN A 162 -14.12 -14.18 15.64
CA GLN A 162 -13.49 -14.47 16.93
C GLN A 162 -12.26 -15.39 16.80
N ILE A 163 -11.40 -15.13 15.81
CA ILE A 163 -10.25 -16.01 15.49
C ILE A 163 -9.27 -16.12 16.67
N ALA A 164 -9.15 -15.05 17.47
CA ALA A 164 -8.33 -14.99 18.67
C ALA A 164 -9.19 -14.48 19.85
N PRO A 165 -10.05 -15.31 20.45
CA PRO A 165 -11.06 -14.87 21.42
C PRO A 165 -10.45 -14.40 22.76
N ALA A 166 -9.22 -14.80 23.05
CA ALA A 166 -8.48 -14.33 24.23
C ALA A 166 -7.98 -12.88 24.10
N VAL A 167 -7.97 -12.31 22.89
CA VAL A 167 -7.47 -10.97 22.60
C VAL A 167 -8.64 -10.02 22.43
N SER A 168 -8.65 -8.90 23.16
CA SER A 168 -9.68 -7.87 23.05
C SER A 168 -9.71 -7.24 21.64
N SER A 169 -10.92 -6.93 21.12
CA SER A 169 -11.11 -6.27 19.83
C SER A 169 -10.33 -4.95 19.74
N TRP A 170 -10.26 -4.19 20.84
CA TRP A 170 -9.51 -2.94 20.93
C TRP A 170 -8.04 -3.06 20.52
N VAL A 171 -7.39 -4.20 20.80
CA VAL A 171 -6.00 -4.43 20.40
C VAL A 171 -5.88 -4.39 18.87
N TRP A 172 -6.79 -5.06 18.17
CA TRP A 172 -6.81 -5.09 16.71
C TRP A 172 -7.14 -3.73 16.10
N LEU A 173 -8.10 -2.99 16.68
CA LEU A 173 -8.43 -1.62 16.24
C LEU A 173 -7.25 -0.66 16.40
N ILE A 174 -6.55 -0.72 17.55
CA ILE A 174 -5.36 0.10 17.82
C ILE A 174 -4.25 -0.24 16.84
N LEU A 175 -3.98 -1.53 16.59
CA LEU A 175 -2.96 -1.96 15.64
C LEU A 175 -3.27 -1.50 14.21
N ALA A 176 -4.50 -1.66 13.73
CA ALA A 176 -4.91 -1.19 12.42
C ALA A 176 -4.79 0.34 12.29
N SER A 177 -5.20 1.08 13.32
CA SER A 177 -5.10 2.54 13.36
C SER A 177 -3.65 3.02 13.35
N LEU A 178 -2.77 2.33 14.08
CA LEU A 178 -1.35 2.64 14.12
C LEU A 178 -0.70 2.39 12.76
N ILE A 179 -0.94 1.23 12.14
CA ILE A 179 -0.45 0.91 10.79
C ILE A 179 -0.94 1.96 9.77
N SER A 180 -2.22 2.32 9.85
CA SER A 180 -2.85 3.35 9.03
C SER A 180 -2.19 4.73 9.18
N ALA A 181 -1.92 5.17 10.40
CA ALA A 181 -1.24 6.44 10.67
C ALA A 181 0.22 6.45 10.20
N LEU A 182 0.94 5.34 10.38
CA LEU A 182 2.32 5.18 9.90
C LEU A 182 2.39 5.23 8.36
N ILE A 183 1.45 4.55 7.67
CA ILE A 183 1.38 4.58 6.21
C ILE A 183 0.99 5.99 5.72
N ALA A 184 0.05 6.66 6.38
CA ALA A 184 -0.32 8.04 6.06
C ALA A 184 0.88 9.00 6.17
N GLY A 185 1.59 8.93 7.30
CA GLY A 185 2.78 9.72 7.57
C GLY A 185 3.92 9.44 6.58
N TRP A 186 4.19 8.16 6.29
CA TRP A 186 5.18 7.77 5.29
C TRP A 186 4.88 8.39 3.93
N TRP A 187 3.62 8.31 3.48
CA TRP A 187 3.24 8.88 2.20
C TRP A 187 3.23 10.40 2.17
N TRP A 188 2.90 11.08 3.26
CA TRP A 188 3.08 12.55 3.32
C TRP A 188 4.55 12.93 3.11
N LEU A 189 5.50 12.19 3.69
CA LEU A 189 6.93 12.41 3.46
C LEU A 189 7.34 12.14 2.01
N GLU A 190 6.86 11.05 1.40
CA GLU A 190 7.10 10.76 -0.02
C GLU A 190 6.57 11.87 -0.96
N TYR A 191 5.52 12.57 -0.54
CA TYR A 191 4.95 13.71 -1.26
C TYR A 191 5.52 15.07 -0.84
N GLY A 192 6.61 15.09 -0.07
CA GLY A 192 7.39 16.30 0.24
C GLY A 192 6.94 17.07 1.48
N ALA A 193 6.14 16.46 2.36
CA ALA A 193 5.85 17.07 3.66
C ALA A 193 7.13 17.19 4.50
N GLN A 194 7.29 18.31 5.21
CA GLN A 194 8.44 18.54 6.07
C GLN A 194 8.20 17.96 7.47
N ILE A 195 9.25 17.36 8.04
CA ILE A 195 9.20 16.84 9.42
C ILE A 195 9.29 18.04 10.38
N ASN A 196 8.15 18.44 10.92
CA ASN A 196 8.04 19.48 11.94
C ASN A 196 7.03 19.06 13.02
N LYS A 197 6.85 19.89 14.06
CA LYS A 197 5.87 19.61 15.14
C LYS A 197 4.46 19.41 14.58
N ARG A 198 4.09 20.18 13.55
CA ARG A 198 2.80 20.08 12.86
C ARG A 198 2.60 18.72 12.19
N PHE A 199 3.63 18.16 11.56
CA PHE A 199 3.60 16.82 10.95
C PHE A 199 3.25 15.74 11.99
N TRP A 200 3.94 15.72 13.13
CA TRP A 200 3.67 14.74 14.18
C TRP A 200 2.29 14.91 14.82
N LEU A 201 1.82 16.15 14.97
CA LEU A 201 0.44 16.42 15.39
C LEU A 201 -0.58 15.83 14.40
N TRP A 202 -0.34 15.96 13.10
CA TRP A 202 -1.21 15.36 12.08
C TRP A 202 -1.17 13.84 12.09
N VAL A 203 -0.01 13.22 12.30
CA VAL A 203 0.08 11.75 12.46
C VAL A 203 -0.68 11.26 13.69
N GLY A 204 -0.55 11.96 14.84
CA GLY A 204 -1.29 11.62 16.06
C GLY A 204 -2.81 11.83 15.91
N PHE A 205 -3.22 12.93 15.29
CA PHE A 205 -4.62 13.19 14.98
C PHE A 205 -5.18 12.11 14.03
N TRP A 206 -4.40 11.71 13.04
CA TRP A 206 -4.75 10.65 12.10
C TRP A 206 -5.03 9.32 12.82
N PHE A 207 -4.15 8.95 13.76
CA PHE A 207 -4.33 7.74 14.57
C PHE A 207 -5.67 7.76 15.33
N ILE A 208 -5.96 8.85 16.05
CA ILE A 208 -7.19 8.99 16.84
C ILE A 208 -8.43 8.94 15.94
N MET A 209 -8.39 9.67 14.82
CA MET A 209 -9.51 9.74 13.88
C MET A 209 -9.82 8.37 13.25
N ILE A 210 -8.80 7.61 12.85
CA ILE A 210 -9.01 6.28 12.29
C ILE A 210 -9.46 5.27 13.35
N LEU A 211 -8.96 5.38 14.58
CA LEU A 211 -9.40 4.53 15.69
C LEU A 211 -10.88 4.73 15.98
N GLU A 212 -11.33 5.98 16.07
CA GLU A 212 -12.74 6.33 16.27
C GLU A 212 -13.60 5.83 15.11
N LEU A 213 -13.15 6.04 13.86
CA LEU A 213 -13.87 5.59 12.67
C LEU A 213 -14.01 4.07 12.61
N LEU A 214 -12.95 3.33 12.93
CA LEU A 214 -13.00 1.87 12.98
C LEU A 214 -13.95 1.37 14.07
N TRP A 215 -13.92 1.98 15.26
CA TRP A 215 -14.84 1.66 16.35
C TRP A 215 -16.30 1.90 15.95
N VAL A 216 -16.62 3.06 15.36
CA VAL A 216 -17.99 3.36 14.90
C VAL A 216 -18.44 2.37 13.82
N ILE A 217 -17.57 2.02 12.88
CA ILE A 217 -17.92 1.10 11.78
C ILE A 217 -18.11 -0.33 12.27
N GLU A 218 -17.42 -0.77 13.33
CA GLU A 218 -17.64 -2.07 13.98
C GLU A 218 -19.04 -2.18 14.60
N LEU A 219 -19.61 -1.06 15.06
CA LEU A 219 -20.96 -1.02 15.63
C LEU A 219 -22.06 -1.07 14.56
N LEU A 220 -21.73 -0.79 13.29
CA LEU A 220 -22.70 -0.84 12.20
C LEU A 220 -22.90 -2.30 11.74
N PRO A 221 -24.13 -2.70 11.36
CA PRO A 221 -24.43 -4.06 10.90
C PRO A 221 -23.98 -4.29 9.44
N LEU A 222 -22.71 -3.98 9.16
CA LEU A 222 -22.09 -4.05 7.84
C LEU A 222 -21.14 -5.25 7.75
N GLY A 223 -21.06 -5.87 6.58
CA GLY A 223 -20.05 -6.89 6.33
C GLY A 223 -18.65 -6.26 6.32
N TYR A 224 -17.65 -6.97 6.86
CA TYR A 224 -16.26 -6.49 6.99
C TYR A 224 -15.64 -5.99 5.67
N LEU A 225 -16.01 -6.58 4.52
CA LEU A 225 -15.55 -6.14 3.20
C LEU A 225 -16.09 -4.75 2.83
N VAL A 226 -17.37 -4.50 3.10
CA VAL A 226 -18.00 -3.21 2.83
C VAL A 226 -17.46 -2.16 3.79
N SER A 227 -17.37 -2.51 5.07
CA SER A 227 -16.78 -1.70 6.12
C SER A 227 -15.36 -1.25 5.77
N SER A 228 -14.50 -2.18 5.32
CA SER A 228 -13.12 -1.85 4.96
C SER A 228 -13.03 -0.89 3.78
N LEU A 229 -13.87 -1.06 2.76
CA LEU A 229 -13.93 -0.15 1.60
C LEU A 229 -14.39 1.25 2.02
N ILE A 230 -15.37 1.35 2.92
CA ILE A 230 -15.83 2.63 3.49
C ILE A 230 -14.69 3.31 4.27
N VAL A 231 -14.02 2.58 5.16
CA VAL A 231 -12.88 3.11 5.93
C VAL A 231 -11.79 3.60 4.98
N THR A 232 -11.39 2.80 3.99
CA THR A 232 -10.34 3.17 3.03
C THR A 232 -10.75 4.37 2.19
N TRP A 233 -12.02 4.49 1.81
CA TRP A 233 -12.52 5.66 1.09
C TRP A 233 -12.36 6.93 1.94
N CYS A 234 -12.91 6.91 3.16
CA CYS A 234 -12.79 8.03 4.10
C CYS A 234 -11.32 8.37 4.36
N TRP A 235 -10.50 7.34 4.61
CA TRP A 235 -9.06 7.47 4.79
C TRP A 235 -8.41 8.20 3.62
N TYR A 236 -8.70 7.80 2.37
CA TYR A 236 -8.09 8.38 1.17
C TYR A 236 -8.48 9.85 0.98
N VAL A 237 -9.76 10.18 1.12
CA VAL A 237 -10.27 11.55 0.95
C VAL A 237 -9.65 12.48 1.98
N ILE A 238 -9.68 12.08 3.26
CA ILE A 238 -9.11 12.91 4.32
C ILE A 238 -7.59 12.98 4.19
N TRP A 239 -6.93 11.92 3.68
CA TRP A 239 -5.47 11.87 3.55
C TRP A 239 -5.00 12.87 2.52
N LEU A 240 -5.75 13.01 1.42
CA LEU A 240 -5.52 14.04 0.42
C LEU A 240 -5.65 15.44 1.02
N LEU A 241 -6.69 15.71 1.81
CA LEU A 241 -6.87 17.02 2.46
C LEU A 241 -5.70 17.35 3.39
N ALA A 242 -5.29 16.38 4.23
CA ALA A 242 -4.15 16.53 5.13
C ALA A 242 -2.85 16.77 4.35
N ARG A 243 -2.64 16.04 3.24
CA ARG A 243 -1.46 16.21 2.38
C ARG A 243 -1.36 17.64 1.87
N PHE A 244 -2.44 18.21 1.32
CA PHE A 244 -2.42 19.57 0.79
C PHE A 244 -2.25 20.62 1.90
N ASN A 245 -2.76 20.35 3.10
CA ASN A 245 -2.56 21.21 4.26
C ASN A 245 -1.09 21.21 4.75
N LEU A 246 -0.38 20.09 4.58
CA LEU A 246 1.03 19.94 4.93
C LEU A 246 1.98 20.46 3.85
N ALA A 247 1.51 20.62 2.61
CA ALA A 247 2.28 21.18 1.50
C ALA A 247 2.45 22.70 1.63
N GLN A 248 3.58 23.23 1.18
CA GLN A 248 3.87 24.68 1.19
C GLN A 248 2.90 25.47 0.29
N GLU A 249 2.46 24.87 -0.82
CA GLU A 249 1.53 25.45 -1.78
C GLU A 249 0.10 25.59 -1.22
N GLY A 250 -0.21 24.90 -0.13
CA GLY A 250 -1.53 24.87 0.49
C GLY A 250 -2.61 24.18 -0.37
N ILE A 251 -3.87 24.48 -0.05
CA ILE A 251 -5.04 23.86 -0.66
C ILE A 251 -5.56 24.72 -1.83
N ASN A 252 -5.52 24.18 -3.05
CA ASN A 252 -6.19 24.80 -4.20
C ASN A 252 -7.67 24.38 -4.25
N TRP A 253 -8.51 25.13 -3.52
CA TRP A 253 -9.94 24.84 -3.35
C TRP A 253 -10.72 24.74 -4.67
N ARG A 254 -10.37 25.53 -5.69
CA ARG A 254 -11.11 25.54 -6.96
C ARG A 254 -11.04 24.18 -7.69
N LYS A 255 -9.90 23.51 -7.62
CA LYS A 255 -9.72 22.17 -8.21
C LYS A 255 -10.28 21.07 -7.31
N GLN A 256 -10.16 21.25 -5.99
CA GLN A 256 -10.56 20.23 -5.02
C GLN A 256 -12.07 20.21 -4.75
N LEU A 257 -12.78 21.32 -4.92
CA LEU A 257 -14.22 21.39 -4.67
C LEU A 257 -15.00 20.40 -5.54
N TRP A 258 -14.65 20.26 -6.82
CA TRP A 258 -15.26 19.28 -7.71
C TRP A 258 -14.97 17.84 -7.28
N PHE A 259 -13.73 17.57 -6.86
CA PHE A 259 -13.36 16.25 -6.35
C PHE A 259 -14.13 15.91 -5.07
N LEU A 260 -14.20 16.83 -4.11
CA LEU A 260 -14.91 16.64 -2.85
C LEU A 260 -16.42 16.55 -3.07
N GLY A 261 -17.00 17.40 -3.91
CA GLY A 261 -18.42 17.35 -4.26
C GLY A 261 -18.81 16.04 -4.92
N PHE A 262 -18.00 15.55 -5.86
CA PHE A 262 -18.22 14.24 -6.48
C PHE A 262 -18.15 13.10 -5.46
N ASN A 263 -17.15 13.10 -4.57
CA ASN A 263 -17.05 12.09 -3.50
C ASN A 263 -18.21 12.19 -2.49
N ALA A 264 -18.64 13.40 -2.15
CA ALA A 264 -19.74 13.65 -1.23
C ALA A 264 -21.09 13.16 -1.76
N VAL A 265 -21.26 13.11 -3.09
CA VAL A 265 -22.45 12.53 -3.74
C VAL A 265 -22.30 11.02 -3.91
N LEU A 266 -21.12 10.56 -4.35
CA LEU A 266 -20.88 9.14 -4.56
C LEU A 266 -20.96 8.31 -3.27
N PHE A 267 -20.54 8.87 -2.14
CA PHE A 267 -20.52 8.14 -0.88
C PHE A 267 -21.94 7.74 -0.41
N PRO A 268 -22.94 8.66 -0.33
CA PRO A 268 -24.33 8.29 -0.11
C PRO A 268 -24.89 7.32 -1.15
N LEU A 269 -24.57 7.49 -2.43
CA LEU A 269 -25.02 6.55 -3.46
C LEU A 269 -24.48 5.14 -3.21
N PHE A 270 -23.21 5.01 -2.84
CA PHE A 270 -22.63 3.75 -2.43
C PHE A 270 -23.34 3.15 -1.22
N LEU A 271 -23.63 3.96 -0.20
CA LEU A 271 -24.39 3.53 0.98
C LEU A 271 -25.83 3.10 0.65
N ILE A 272 -26.50 3.72 -0.32
CA ILE A 272 -27.90 3.38 -0.65
C ILE A 272 -27.97 2.14 -1.55
N PHE A 273 -27.09 2.04 -2.55
CA PHE A 273 -27.21 1.03 -3.61
C PHE A 273 -26.38 -0.24 -3.37
N VAL A 274 -25.27 -0.14 -2.65
CA VAL A 274 -24.34 -1.28 -2.45
C VAL A 274 -24.50 -1.89 -1.06
N VAL A 275 -24.65 -1.03 -0.05
CA VAL A 275 -24.80 -1.50 1.33
C VAL A 275 -26.20 -2.05 1.55
N ARG A 276 -26.27 -3.33 1.90
CA ARG A 276 -27.50 -3.95 2.39
C ARG A 276 -27.64 -3.68 3.88
N TRP A 277 -28.40 -2.63 4.20
CA TRP A 277 -28.84 -2.36 5.57
C TRP A 277 -29.79 -3.49 5.99
N LYS A 278 -29.41 -4.23 7.03
CA LYS A 278 -30.29 -5.18 7.72
C LYS A 278 -30.97 -4.48 8.89
#